data_AF-A0AAX6ED69-F1
#
_entry.id   AF-A0AAX6ED69-F1
#
_cell.length_a   1.000
_cell.length_b   1.000
_cell.length_c   1.000
_cell.angle_alpha   90.00
_cell.angle_beta   90.00
_cell.angle_gamma   90.00
#
_symmetry.space_group_name_H-M   'P 1'
#
loop_
_entity.id
_entity.type
_entity.pdbx_description
1 polymer ?
#
loop_
_entity_poly.entity_id
_entity_poly.type
_entity_poly.pdbx_seq_one_letter_code
_entity_poly.pdbx_strand_id
1 'polypeptide(L)'
;MPSAHMSYSVGAVSMQASKKHRNHRNAVPTGEPGNHFVPQNYQPVHTLCSTDGTQIGNNTLATELQYCTLESSSATSGCNTAYNSPSTLSFSPTTSSPISNQDCQSENTYGSPISVSCITEDPDDLRHKLKELETAMLGPDSDDIVDSIESALHSHLTLEPEKWLQAMDIPRGDLKQTLIACAQAMEEKNNMVAEWLVAELRQMVSVSGDPIQRLGAYMVEGLVARLSRTGSSIYKALRCKEPPSADLLSYMQILFEVCPYYKFGYLSANGAIAEAFKGENRVHIIDFQIAMGSQWVTLIQALAARPGGPPHVRITGVDDSVSAYARGGGLDIVGRRLTQFAKSLGVPLEFHPAVMSASEIQLGDLCVQPGEALAVNFAYQLHHLPDESVDTTNHRDRLLRMVKRLHPKVVALVEQESNTNTSPFVPRFVETLSYYTAVFESIDVTLPRDSKERINAEQHCLARDIVNMIACEGAERVERHELLGKWRSRFTMAGFSPVPLSPLVNATIKSLLEKYSEHYRLEERDGALYLGWKNRALVVSCAWR
;
A
#
# COMPACT_ATOMS: atom_id res chain seq x y z
N MET A 1 30.37 25.85 -25.18
CA MET A 1 31.67 26.12 -24.52
C MET A 1 32.05 27.57 -24.76
N PRO A 2 32.86 28.21 -23.89
CA PRO A 2 33.37 27.69 -22.61
C PRO A 2 32.27 27.69 -21.52
N SER A 3 32.24 26.88 -20.46
CA SER A 3 33.26 26.13 -19.68
C SER A 3 34.05 26.95 -18.67
N ALA A 4 33.52 27.04 -17.44
CA ALA A 4 34.25 27.46 -16.24
C ALA A 4 34.15 26.35 -15.19
N HIS A 5 35.27 25.68 -14.90
CA HIS A 5 35.37 24.77 -13.76
C HIS A 5 35.66 25.58 -12.48
N MET A 6 35.03 25.22 -11.36
CA MET A 6 35.54 25.56 -10.03
C MET A 6 35.81 24.28 -9.24
N SER A 7 37.10 23.98 -9.08
CA SER A 7 37.63 22.93 -8.22
C SER A 7 37.78 23.44 -6.79
N TYR A 8 37.11 22.82 -5.83
CA TYR A 8 37.34 23.09 -4.41
C TYR A 8 38.52 22.26 -3.88
N SER A 9 39.44 22.92 -3.18
CA SER A 9 40.67 22.32 -2.64
C SER A 9 40.44 21.64 -1.29
N VAL A 10 41.12 20.50 -1.08
CA VAL A 10 41.18 19.82 0.23
C VAL A 10 41.87 20.71 1.26
N GLY A 11 41.17 21.00 2.36
CA GLY A 11 41.73 21.68 3.54
C GLY A 11 41.76 20.74 4.74
N ALA A 12 42.95 20.21 5.08
CA ALA A 12 43.13 19.34 6.24
C ALA A 12 43.59 20.14 7.47
N VAL A 13 42.94 19.92 8.62
CA VAL A 13 43.38 20.39 9.95
C VAL A 13 43.32 19.19 10.90
N SER A 14 44.28 19.09 11.82
CA SER A 14 44.47 17.90 12.67
C SER A 14 44.88 18.28 14.08
N MET A 15 44.50 17.42 15.05
CA MET A 15 44.80 17.51 16.49
C MET A 15 44.12 18.70 17.22
N GLN A 16 43.97 18.70 18.55
CA GLN A 16 44.56 17.80 19.56
C GLN A 16 43.60 17.53 20.74
N ALA A 17 43.79 16.41 21.43
CA ALA A 17 42.99 16.02 22.59
C ALA A 17 43.51 16.65 23.91
N SER A 18 42.65 16.76 24.92
CA SER A 18 43.06 17.08 26.30
C SER A 18 42.29 16.25 27.33
N LYS A 19 43.01 15.52 28.17
CA LYS A 19 42.49 14.82 29.36
C LYS A 19 42.99 15.55 30.61
N LYS A 20 42.13 15.66 31.65
CA LYS A 20 42.60 15.83 33.05
C LYS A 20 41.58 15.26 34.04
N HIS A 21 42.07 14.41 34.96
CA HIS A 21 41.35 13.95 36.15
C HIS A 21 41.53 14.94 37.32
N ARG A 22 40.67 14.89 38.35
CA ARG A 22 41.01 14.25 39.66
C ARG A 22 39.79 14.08 40.59
N ASN A 23 39.90 13.15 41.54
CA ASN A 23 38.86 12.68 42.48
C ASN A 23 38.90 13.42 43.83
N HIS A 24 37.80 13.33 44.61
CA HIS A 24 37.71 12.72 45.96
C HIS A 24 36.21 12.58 46.35
N ARG A 25 35.68 11.50 46.98
CA ARG A 25 35.78 11.04 48.40
C ARG A 25 35.36 12.12 49.42
N ASN A 26 34.59 11.89 50.49
CA ASN A 26 34.08 10.68 51.21
C ASN A 26 32.80 11.12 52.03
N ALA A 27 31.95 10.32 52.73
CA ALA A 27 31.79 8.88 53.04
C ALA A 27 30.30 8.61 53.48
N VAL A 28 30.01 7.55 54.27
CA VAL A 28 28.67 7.18 54.84
C VAL A 28 28.81 6.81 56.33
N PRO A 29 27.81 7.14 57.18
CA PRO A 29 27.19 6.20 58.16
C PRO A 29 25.64 6.45 58.28
N THR A 30 24.74 5.71 58.95
CA THR A 30 24.53 4.33 59.53
C THR A 30 23.02 4.26 59.92
N GLY A 31 22.33 3.14 60.18
CA GLY A 31 22.71 1.72 60.27
C GLY A 31 21.46 0.79 60.49
N GLU A 32 21.72 -0.48 60.78
CA GLU A 32 20.79 -1.64 60.93
C GLU A 32 20.03 -1.71 62.28
N PRO A 33 19.22 -2.76 62.67
CA PRO A 33 18.89 -4.08 62.04
C PRO A 33 17.37 -4.42 61.97
N GLY A 34 16.89 -5.57 61.47
CA GLY A 34 17.52 -6.73 60.79
C GLY A 34 16.96 -8.10 61.26
N ASN A 35 16.95 -9.15 60.42
CA ASN A 35 16.95 -10.57 60.84
C ASN A 35 17.20 -11.59 59.70
N HIS A 36 17.53 -12.84 60.05
CA HIS A 36 18.14 -13.86 59.17
C HIS A 36 17.18 -14.88 58.53
N PHE A 37 17.62 -15.56 57.44
CA PHE A 37 17.98 -17.00 57.48
C PHE A 37 18.91 -17.39 56.30
N VAL A 38 19.51 -18.59 56.32
CA VAL A 38 20.70 -19.01 55.53
C VAL A 38 20.48 -20.39 54.88
N PRO A 39 21.09 -20.74 53.71
CA PRO A 39 20.66 -21.84 52.84
C PRO A 39 21.50 -23.13 52.93
N GLN A 40 21.18 -24.13 52.09
CA GLN A 40 22.03 -25.30 51.81
C GLN A 40 22.20 -25.56 50.30
N ASN A 41 23.36 -26.09 49.93
CA ASN A 41 23.72 -26.54 48.57
C ASN A 41 23.43 -28.04 48.40
N TYR A 42 23.34 -28.53 47.14
CA TYR A 42 23.92 -29.82 46.74
C TYR A 42 24.28 -29.85 45.24
N GLN A 43 25.27 -30.68 44.87
CA GLN A 43 25.79 -30.83 43.50
C GLN A 43 25.21 -32.06 42.78
N PRO A 44 25.17 -32.08 41.43
CA PRO A 44 24.87 -33.29 40.65
C PRO A 44 26.06 -34.26 40.61
N VAL A 45 25.78 -35.56 40.45
CA VAL A 45 26.78 -36.64 40.41
C VAL A 45 26.99 -37.14 38.97
N HIS A 46 28.24 -37.36 38.58
CA HIS A 46 28.60 -38.00 37.31
C HIS A 46 28.45 -39.52 37.36
N THR A 47 28.12 -40.13 36.22
CA THR A 47 28.50 -41.52 35.91
C THR A 47 28.98 -41.56 34.45
N LEU A 48 30.06 -42.29 34.20
CA LEU A 48 30.75 -42.36 32.91
C LEU A 48 30.40 -43.66 32.17
N CYS A 49 30.45 -43.62 30.83
CA CYS A 49 31.08 -44.71 30.09
C CYS A 49 31.74 -44.19 28.80
N SER A 50 32.95 -44.68 28.54
CA SER A 50 33.81 -44.46 27.36
C SER A 50 33.58 -45.58 26.33
N THR A 51 34.01 -45.53 25.06
CA THR A 51 34.51 -44.48 24.14
C THR A 51 34.32 -44.99 22.70
N ASP A 52 34.83 -44.24 21.71
CA ASP A 52 35.21 -44.63 20.34
C ASP A 52 34.22 -44.17 19.24
N GLY A 53 34.67 -43.57 18.14
CA GLY A 53 36.09 -43.27 17.85
C GLY A 53 36.46 -42.76 16.46
N THR A 54 35.63 -42.00 15.75
CA THR A 54 36.02 -41.40 14.44
C THR A 54 35.57 -39.94 14.29
N GLN A 55 36.49 -39.11 13.78
CA GLN A 55 36.24 -37.72 13.36
C GLN A 55 35.81 -37.69 11.89
N ILE A 56 34.99 -36.70 11.49
CA ILE A 56 35.11 -35.91 10.24
C ILE A 56 33.98 -34.86 10.18
N GLY A 57 34.34 -33.62 9.80
CA GLY A 57 33.48 -32.65 9.12
C GLY A 57 32.17 -32.17 9.77
N ASN A 58 32.22 -31.13 10.60
CA ASN A 58 31.03 -30.30 10.88
C ASN A 58 30.69 -29.42 9.67
N ASN A 59 29.71 -29.82 8.86
CA ASN A 59 29.08 -28.94 7.86
C ASN A 59 27.76 -28.39 8.40
N THR A 60 27.78 -27.14 8.85
CA THR A 60 26.57 -26.40 9.26
C THR A 60 25.75 -26.04 8.02
N LEU A 61 24.64 -26.75 7.78
CA LEU A 61 23.72 -26.47 6.67
C LEU A 61 22.92 -25.17 6.93
N ALA A 62 23.52 -24.04 6.54
CA ALA A 62 22.78 -22.80 6.35
C ALA A 62 22.01 -22.88 5.02
N THR A 63 20.71 -23.14 5.09
CA THR A 63 19.84 -23.18 3.91
C THR A 63 19.54 -21.76 3.43
N GLU A 64 20.38 -21.23 2.54
CA GLU A 64 20.12 -19.97 1.85
C GLU A 64 18.87 -20.10 0.95
N LEU A 65 18.02 -19.07 0.94
CA LEU A 65 16.80 -19.02 0.13
C LEU A 65 17.13 -18.65 -1.32
N GLN A 66 17.68 -19.61 -2.06
CA GLN A 66 18.02 -19.45 -3.47
C GLN A 66 16.75 -19.47 -4.34
N TYR A 67 16.20 -18.28 -4.61
CA TYR A 67 15.07 -18.12 -5.52
C TYR A 67 15.45 -18.49 -6.97
N CYS A 68 14.60 -19.26 -7.65
CA CYS A 68 14.90 -19.81 -8.98
C CYS A 68 14.81 -18.77 -10.11
N THR A 69 15.93 -18.17 -10.48
CA THR A 69 16.11 -17.53 -11.80
C THR A 69 16.37 -18.60 -12.86
N LEU A 70 15.32 -18.98 -13.61
CA LEU A 70 15.45 -19.91 -14.74
C LEU A 70 15.90 -19.17 -16.00
N GLU A 71 17.21 -18.99 -16.14
CA GLU A 71 17.84 -18.60 -17.41
C GLU A 71 17.54 -19.61 -18.53
N SER A 72 17.56 -19.16 -19.79
CA SER A 72 17.21 -19.97 -20.96
C SER A 72 18.35 -20.01 -21.98
N SER A 73 18.90 -21.20 -22.23
CA SER A 73 19.86 -21.48 -23.30
C SER A 73 19.84 -22.98 -23.67
N SER A 74 20.15 -23.42 -24.89
CA SER A 74 20.11 -22.77 -26.22
C SER A 74 20.24 -23.85 -27.32
N ALA A 75 19.90 -23.51 -28.59
CA ALA A 75 20.22 -24.29 -29.80
C ALA A 75 19.56 -25.70 -29.94
N THR A 76 19.38 -26.33 -31.11
CA THR A 76 19.41 -25.90 -32.54
C THR A 76 18.67 -26.95 -33.38
N SER A 77 17.90 -26.53 -34.39
CA SER A 77 17.89 -27.07 -35.78
C SER A 77 16.80 -26.35 -36.59
N GLY A 78 16.92 -26.29 -37.92
CA GLY A 78 15.96 -25.61 -38.78
C GLY A 78 15.68 -26.35 -40.09
N CYS A 79 14.57 -26.02 -40.74
CA CYS A 79 14.30 -26.37 -42.14
C CYS A 79 13.36 -25.34 -42.78
N ASN A 80 13.51 -25.10 -44.09
CA ASN A 80 12.75 -24.11 -44.86
C ASN A 80 11.73 -24.76 -45.80
N THR A 81 10.46 -24.35 -45.71
CA THR A 81 9.44 -24.33 -46.79
C THR A 81 8.32 -23.37 -46.34
N ALA A 82 7.92 -22.27 -46.99
CA ALA A 82 7.84 -21.84 -48.40
C ALA A 82 6.51 -22.17 -49.11
N TYR A 83 5.79 -21.10 -49.52
CA TYR A 83 4.70 -21.03 -50.52
C TYR A 83 3.34 -21.73 -50.26
N ASN A 84 2.29 -20.96 -49.92
CA ASN A 84 1.27 -20.48 -50.89
C ASN A 84 -0.08 -20.02 -50.26
N SER A 85 -0.68 -19.00 -50.88
CA SER A 85 -2.14 -18.76 -50.98
C SER A 85 -2.51 -18.89 -52.48
N PRO A 86 -3.79 -19.04 -52.93
CA PRO A 86 -4.75 -17.91 -52.90
C PRO A 86 -6.27 -18.25 -52.93
N SER A 87 -7.13 -17.21 -52.87
CA SER A 87 -8.46 -17.08 -53.56
C SER A 87 -9.62 -18.03 -53.16
N THR A 88 -10.94 -17.72 -53.23
CA THR A 88 -11.78 -16.54 -53.60
C THR A 88 -13.24 -16.78 -53.06
N LEU A 89 -14.35 -16.03 -53.28
CA LEU A 89 -14.68 -14.91 -54.20
C LEU A 89 -15.64 -13.85 -53.56
N SER A 90 -16.96 -13.87 -53.84
CA SER A 90 -17.96 -12.83 -53.50
C SER A 90 -19.42 -13.32 -53.68
N PHE A 91 -20.44 -12.59 -53.18
CA PHE A 91 -21.69 -12.30 -53.94
C PHE A 91 -22.56 -11.18 -53.33
N SER A 92 -23.38 -10.53 -54.17
CA SER A 92 -24.41 -9.47 -53.98
C SER A 92 -25.13 -9.28 -55.36
N PRO A 93 -26.20 -8.45 -55.60
CA PRO A 93 -26.80 -7.37 -54.77
C PRO A 93 -28.36 -7.20 -54.83
N THR A 94 -28.89 -6.12 -54.19
CA THR A 94 -30.20 -5.41 -54.46
C THR A 94 -31.54 -6.16 -54.22
N THR A 95 -32.75 -5.55 -54.08
CA THR A 95 -33.27 -4.23 -54.51
C THR A 95 -34.50 -3.72 -53.69
N SER A 96 -34.78 -2.40 -53.74
CA SER A 96 -36.10 -1.69 -53.71
C SER A 96 -37.08 -1.74 -52.51
N SER A 97 -37.65 -0.56 -52.21
CA SER A 97 -38.85 -0.30 -51.36
C SER A 97 -40.10 0.05 -52.20
N PRO A 98 -41.29 0.16 -51.58
CA PRO A 98 -42.20 1.27 -51.91
C PRO A 98 -42.84 1.96 -50.66
N ILE A 99 -43.82 2.86 -50.88
CA ILE A 99 -44.31 3.92 -49.97
C ILE A 99 -45.84 3.79 -49.71
N SER A 100 -46.40 4.59 -48.77
CA SER A 100 -47.81 5.03 -48.60
C SER A 100 -48.70 4.26 -47.59
N ASN A 101 -49.73 4.83 -46.92
CA ASN A 101 -50.05 6.21 -46.45
C ASN A 101 -51.32 6.22 -45.54
N GLN A 102 -51.56 7.32 -44.78
CA GLN A 102 -52.85 7.74 -44.13
C GLN A 102 -53.44 6.82 -43.04
N ASP A 103 -54.38 7.20 -42.15
CA ASP A 103 -54.79 8.44 -41.42
C ASP A 103 -55.61 7.95 -40.18
N CYS A 104 -55.60 8.53 -38.97
CA CYS A 104 -56.24 9.77 -38.45
C CYS A 104 -55.70 9.99 -37.00
N GLN A 105 -55.45 11.20 -36.48
CA GLN A 105 -56.39 12.17 -35.84
C GLN A 105 -57.26 11.59 -34.69
N SER A 106 -57.48 12.27 -33.55
CA SER A 106 -57.48 13.73 -33.30
C SER A 106 -57.13 14.16 -31.85
N GLU A 107 -56.35 15.25 -31.71
CA GLU A 107 -56.47 16.40 -30.74
C GLU A 107 -56.65 16.17 -29.21
N ASN A 108 -56.49 17.13 -28.28
CA ASN A 108 -56.26 18.60 -28.29
C ASN A 108 -55.26 18.97 -27.16
N THR A 109 -54.70 20.18 -26.95
CA THR A 109 -54.19 21.31 -27.79
C THR A 109 -53.90 22.49 -26.83
N TYR A 110 -52.64 22.95 -26.69
CA TYR A 110 -52.19 24.27 -26.17
C TYR A 110 -50.66 24.21 -25.91
N GLY A 111 -49.80 25.11 -26.36
CA GLY A 111 -49.95 26.20 -27.33
C GLY A 111 -48.57 26.76 -27.74
N SER A 112 -48.38 27.04 -29.03
CA SER A 112 -47.18 27.62 -29.68
C SER A 112 -47.64 28.84 -30.52
N PRO A 113 -46.79 29.78 -31.02
CA PRO A 113 -45.49 29.46 -31.64
C PRO A 113 -44.34 30.51 -31.60
N ILE A 114 -43.13 29.99 -31.89
CA ILE A 114 -42.13 30.44 -32.88
C ILE A 114 -42.16 31.92 -33.34
N SER A 115 -40.98 32.56 -33.30
CA SER A 115 -40.51 33.38 -34.43
C SER A 115 -39.06 33.00 -34.78
N VAL A 116 -38.69 33.13 -36.06
CA VAL A 116 -37.37 32.75 -36.60
C VAL A 116 -36.74 33.98 -37.25
N SER A 117 -35.47 34.24 -36.96
CA SER A 117 -34.61 35.02 -37.86
C SER A 117 -33.16 34.58 -37.72
N CYS A 118 -32.59 34.00 -38.77
CA CYS A 118 -31.15 33.94 -38.93
C CYS A 118 -30.65 35.36 -39.18
N ILE A 119 -29.68 35.83 -38.41
CA ILE A 119 -28.86 36.99 -38.74
C ILE A 119 -27.40 36.51 -38.70
N THR A 120 -26.64 36.88 -39.72
CA THR A 120 -25.22 36.54 -39.86
C THR A 120 -24.38 37.22 -38.79
N GLU A 121 -23.40 36.51 -38.24
CA GLU A 121 -22.38 37.11 -37.38
C GLU A 121 -21.56 38.11 -38.20
N ASP A 122 -21.79 39.41 -38.00
CA ASP A 122 -20.92 40.47 -38.50
C ASP A 122 -19.80 40.71 -37.48
N PRO A 123 -18.53 40.42 -37.82
CA PRO A 123 -17.43 40.56 -36.87
C PRO A 123 -17.15 42.01 -36.48
N ASP A 124 -17.62 43.01 -37.24
CA ASP A 124 -17.40 44.42 -36.90
C ASP A 124 -18.36 44.93 -35.83
N ASP A 125 -19.59 44.39 -35.68
CA ASP A 125 -20.49 44.78 -34.58
C ASP A 125 -19.95 44.33 -33.22
N LEU A 126 -19.50 43.07 -33.12
CA LEU A 126 -18.86 42.56 -31.89
C LEU A 126 -17.61 43.37 -31.53
N ARG A 127 -16.86 43.82 -32.54
CA ARG A 127 -15.67 44.66 -32.36
C ARG A 127 -16.02 46.08 -31.93
N HIS A 128 -17.16 46.62 -32.39
CA HIS A 128 -17.68 47.90 -31.95
C HIS A 128 -18.22 47.83 -30.51
N LYS A 129 -18.89 46.73 -30.13
CA LYS A 129 -19.34 46.46 -28.75
C LYS A 129 -18.18 46.35 -27.76
N LEU A 130 -17.10 45.66 -28.15
CA LEU A 130 -15.88 45.59 -27.35
C LEU A 130 -15.25 46.98 -27.14
N LYS A 131 -15.23 47.83 -28.17
CA LYS A 131 -14.75 49.22 -28.05
C LYS A 131 -15.65 50.11 -27.21
N GLU A 132 -16.98 49.94 -27.27
CA GLU A 132 -17.90 50.63 -26.35
C GLU A 132 -17.60 50.25 -24.90
N LEU A 133 -17.32 48.97 -24.61
CA LEU A 133 -16.94 48.51 -23.27
C LEU A 133 -15.58 49.05 -22.82
N GLU A 134 -14.57 48.98 -23.69
CA GLU A 134 -13.21 49.50 -23.47
C GLU A 134 -13.24 51.01 -23.14
N THR A 135 -14.02 51.78 -23.90
CA THR A 135 -14.21 53.22 -23.68
C THR A 135 -15.06 53.53 -22.43
N ALA A 136 -15.98 52.65 -22.05
CA ALA A 136 -16.78 52.81 -20.83
C ALA A 136 -16.01 52.43 -19.55
N MET A 137 -14.97 51.59 -19.65
CA MET A 137 -14.08 51.23 -18.54
C MET A 137 -12.92 52.22 -18.35
N LEU A 138 -12.48 52.89 -19.42
CA LEU A 138 -11.41 53.88 -19.39
C LEU A 138 -11.97 55.31 -19.41
N GLY A 139 -12.34 55.79 -18.23
CA GLY A 139 -12.59 57.22 -18.00
C GLY A 139 -11.31 58.07 -18.22
N PRO A 140 -11.45 59.39 -18.41
CA PRO A 140 -10.35 60.24 -18.86
C PRO A 140 -9.21 60.35 -17.83
N ASP A 141 -7.99 60.12 -18.31
CA ASP A 141 -6.68 60.55 -17.82
C ASP A 141 -6.42 60.44 -16.29
N SER A 142 -5.88 59.30 -15.83
CA SER A 142 -5.32 59.21 -14.47
C SER A 142 -4.24 58.12 -14.31
N ASP A 143 -3.05 58.37 -14.86
CA ASP A 143 -1.89 57.47 -14.68
C ASP A 143 -1.44 57.37 -13.19
N ASP A 144 -1.68 58.40 -12.37
CA ASP A 144 -1.34 58.42 -10.92
C ASP A 144 -2.17 57.43 -10.07
N ILE A 145 -3.30 56.92 -10.57
CA ILE A 145 -4.16 55.99 -9.83
C ILE A 145 -3.67 54.54 -9.93
N VAL A 146 -2.95 54.17 -11.00
CA VAL A 146 -2.53 52.77 -11.22
C VAL A 146 -1.52 52.31 -10.17
N ASP A 147 -0.42 53.06 -9.97
CA ASP A 147 0.58 52.78 -8.92
C ASP A 147 -0.06 52.76 -7.53
N SER A 148 -1.01 53.67 -7.27
CA SER A 148 -1.73 53.75 -6.00
C SER A 148 -2.63 52.54 -5.76
N ILE A 149 -3.31 52.02 -6.79
CA ILE A 149 -4.17 50.84 -6.69
C ILE A 149 -3.34 49.55 -6.66
N GLU A 150 -2.26 49.44 -7.42
CA GLU A 150 -1.36 48.28 -7.38
C GLU A 150 -0.64 48.18 -6.03
N SER A 151 -0.18 49.32 -5.48
CA SER A 151 0.35 49.40 -4.12
C SER A 151 -0.71 49.13 -3.04
N ALA A 152 -1.98 49.54 -3.25
CA ALA A 152 -3.06 49.27 -2.30
C ALA A 152 -3.51 47.80 -2.32
N LEU A 153 -3.57 47.15 -3.48
CA LEU A 153 -3.81 45.70 -3.57
C LEU A 153 -2.64 44.92 -2.93
N HIS A 154 -1.39 45.32 -3.19
CA HIS A 154 -0.23 44.71 -2.51
C HIS A 154 -0.30 44.86 -0.99
N SER A 155 -0.74 46.00 -0.45
CA SER A 155 -0.75 46.25 1.00
C SER A 155 -2.00 45.74 1.73
N HIS A 156 -3.13 45.52 1.05
CA HIS A 156 -4.37 45.03 1.66
C HIS A 156 -4.69 43.55 1.42
N LEU A 157 -4.03 42.87 0.45
CA LEU A 157 -4.13 41.41 0.30
C LEU A 157 -3.03 40.66 1.06
N THR A 158 -1.95 41.34 1.48
CA THR A 158 -0.86 40.77 2.29
C THR A 158 -1.24 40.66 3.77
N LEU A 159 -2.19 39.78 4.07
CA LEU A 159 -2.19 39.08 5.37
C LEU A 159 -1.04 38.06 5.37
N GLU A 160 0.19 38.61 5.37
CA GLU A 160 1.50 37.94 5.30
C GLU A 160 1.44 36.47 5.78
N PRO A 161 1.73 35.49 4.90
CA PRO A 161 1.80 34.09 5.32
C PRO A 161 2.81 33.84 6.44
N GLU A 162 3.85 34.68 6.56
CA GLU A 162 4.75 34.70 7.72
C GLU A 162 4.04 35.04 9.04
N LYS A 163 3.09 35.99 9.03
CA LYS A 163 2.23 36.28 10.20
C LYS A 163 1.31 35.10 10.51
N TRP A 164 0.94 34.29 9.52
CA TRP A 164 0.13 33.07 9.72
C TRP A 164 0.94 31.96 10.40
N LEU A 165 2.17 31.68 9.95
CA LEU A 165 3.09 30.77 10.66
C LEU A 165 3.41 31.28 12.07
N GLN A 166 3.60 32.59 12.24
CA GLN A 166 3.86 33.22 13.53
C GLN A 166 2.64 33.18 14.47
N ALA A 167 1.42 33.26 13.94
CA ALA A 167 0.18 33.09 14.71
C ALA A 167 -0.09 31.62 15.09
N MET A 168 0.44 30.66 14.32
CA MET A 168 0.42 29.23 14.65
C MET A 168 1.62 28.76 15.50
N ASP A 169 2.56 29.66 15.86
CA ASP A 169 3.80 29.35 16.60
C ASP A 169 4.65 28.23 15.95
N ILE A 170 4.65 28.17 14.61
CA ILE A 170 5.37 27.13 13.86
C ILE A 170 6.86 27.50 13.71
N PRO A 171 7.80 26.67 14.19
CA PRO A 171 9.22 26.93 14.00
C PRO A 171 9.61 26.89 12.52
N ARG A 172 10.31 27.93 12.02
CA ARG A 172 10.88 27.90 10.67
C ARG A 172 11.78 26.67 10.52
N GLY A 173 11.50 25.84 9.53
CA GLY A 173 12.21 24.57 9.29
C GLY A 173 11.49 23.31 9.78
N ASP A 174 10.44 23.41 10.60
CA ASP A 174 9.67 22.22 11.03
C ASP A 174 8.73 21.72 9.92
N LEU A 175 9.29 20.92 9.01
CA LEU A 175 8.58 20.26 7.92
C LEU A 175 7.32 19.52 8.38
N LYS A 176 7.32 18.94 9.58
CA LYS A 176 6.16 18.20 10.09
C LYS A 176 4.99 19.14 10.37
N GLN A 177 5.25 20.29 11.00
CA GLN A 177 4.22 21.27 11.31
C GLN A 177 3.78 22.04 10.05
N THR A 178 4.70 22.40 9.14
CA THR A 178 4.35 23.04 7.86
C THR A 178 3.44 22.13 7.01
N LEU A 179 3.66 20.81 7.00
CA LEU A 179 2.77 19.85 6.34
C LEU A 179 1.35 19.87 6.95
N ILE A 180 1.24 19.91 8.28
CA ILE A 180 -0.05 19.90 9.00
C ILE A 180 -0.80 21.23 8.77
N ALA A 181 -0.11 22.37 8.86
CA ALA A 181 -0.69 23.68 8.57
C ALA A 181 -1.20 23.79 7.12
N CYS A 182 -0.48 23.19 6.17
CA CYS A 182 -0.92 23.14 4.77
C CYS A 182 -2.23 22.34 4.61
N ALA A 183 -2.36 21.20 5.30
CA ALA A 183 -3.61 20.44 5.33
C ALA A 183 -4.76 21.22 6.02
N GLN A 184 -4.47 21.98 7.09
CA GLN A 184 -5.45 22.85 7.76
C GLN A 184 -5.96 23.96 6.84
N ALA A 185 -5.06 24.69 6.17
CA ALA A 185 -5.43 25.72 5.20
C ALA A 185 -6.32 25.16 4.06
N MET A 186 -6.11 23.91 3.63
CA MET A 186 -6.99 23.24 2.66
C MET A 186 -8.37 22.85 3.22
N GLU A 187 -8.47 22.46 4.49
CA GLU A 187 -9.76 22.15 5.14
C GLU A 187 -10.59 23.42 5.36
N GLU A 188 -9.92 24.53 5.71
CA GLU A 188 -10.47 25.89 5.79
C GLU A 188 -10.76 26.54 4.42
N LYS A 189 -10.31 25.94 3.32
CA LYS A 189 -10.40 26.44 1.94
C LYS A 189 -9.64 27.76 1.68
N ASN A 190 -8.62 28.04 2.50
CA ASN A 190 -7.70 29.15 2.32
C ASN A 190 -6.63 28.80 1.27
N ASN A 191 -7.03 28.78 -0.01
CA ASN A 191 -6.17 28.38 -1.12
C ASN A 191 -4.86 29.19 -1.19
N MET A 192 -4.92 30.50 -0.91
CA MET A 192 -3.73 31.38 -0.95
C MET A 192 -2.65 30.92 0.04
N VAL A 193 -3.03 30.65 1.29
CA VAL A 193 -2.09 30.13 2.32
C VAL A 193 -1.68 28.69 2.00
N ALA A 194 -2.58 27.86 1.48
CA ALA A 194 -2.27 26.48 1.09
C ALA A 194 -1.24 26.41 -0.06
N GLU A 195 -1.39 27.23 -1.10
CA GLU A 195 -0.47 27.33 -2.24
C GLU A 195 0.91 27.87 -1.83
N TRP A 196 0.95 28.89 -0.96
CA TRP A 196 2.20 29.40 -0.40
C TRP A 196 2.91 28.34 0.47
N LEU A 197 2.18 27.64 1.34
CA LEU A 197 2.76 26.55 2.14
C LEU A 197 3.27 25.40 1.24
N VAL A 198 2.61 25.08 0.13
CA VAL A 198 3.11 24.13 -0.87
C VAL A 198 4.42 24.62 -1.52
N ALA A 199 4.58 25.91 -1.77
CA ALA A 199 5.81 26.49 -2.32
C ALA A 199 6.99 26.38 -1.34
N GLU A 200 6.77 26.70 -0.07
CA GLU A 200 7.78 26.53 1.01
C GLU A 200 8.14 25.05 1.21
N LEU A 201 7.13 24.17 1.32
CA LEU A 201 7.32 22.74 1.52
C LEU A 201 8.19 22.11 0.42
N ARG A 202 8.05 22.55 -0.84
CA ARG A 202 8.88 22.09 -1.96
C ARG A 202 10.38 22.38 -1.80
N GLN A 203 10.77 23.37 -0.99
CA GLN A 203 12.18 23.64 -0.66
C GLN A 203 12.71 22.77 0.50
N MET A 204 11.81 22.20 1.30
CA MET A 204 12.14 21.46 2.53
C MET A 204 12.26 19.94 2.31
N VAL A 205 11.61 19.42 1.27
CA VAL A 205 11.49 17.99 0.96
C VAL A 205 12.57 17.48 0.00
N SER A 206 12.90 16.19 0.08
CA SER A 206 13.88 15.55 -0.80
C SER A 206 13.69 14.04 -0.78
N VAL A 207 13.62 13.40 -1.95
CA VAL A 207 13.52 11.94 -2.09
C VAL A 207 14.78 11.18 -1.66
N SER A 208 15.90 11.87 -1.42
CA SER A 208 17.16 11.29 -0.90
C SER A 208 17.56 11.83 0.48
N GLY A 209 16.68 12.62 1.13
CA GLY A 209 16.93 13.23 2.44
C GLY A 209 16.65 12.32 3.64
N ASP A 210 16.45 12.94 4.80
CA ASP A 210 15.95 12.26 6.02
C ASP A 210 14.54 11.67 5.82
N PRO A 211 14.13 10.65 6.61
CA PRO A 211 12.82 10.00 6.48
C PRO A 211 11.63 10.95 6.34
N ILE A 212 11.61 12.03 7.12
CA ILE A 212 10.55 13.05 7.08
C ILE A 212 10.57 13.88 5.79
N GLN A 213 11.75 14.13 5.19
CA GLN A 213 11.88 14.82 3.90
C GLN A 213 11.42 13.94 2.73
N ARG A 214 11.69 12.63 2.84
CA ARG A 214 11.31 11.63 1.84
C ARG A 214 9.80 11.37 1.86
N LEU A 215 9.23 11.19 3.05
CA LEU A 215 7.77 11.15 3.24
C LEU A 215 7.12 12.47 2.81
N GLY A 216 7.67 13.60 3.24
CA GLY A 216 7.18 14.93 2.91
C GLY A 216 7.05 15.17 1.41
N ALA A 217 8.01 14.71 0.60
CA ALA A 217 7.93 14.82 -0.87
C ALA A 217 6.65 14.19 -1.43
N TYR A 218 6.30 12.97 -1.01
CA TYR A 218 5.10 12.27 -1.46
C TYR A 218 3.81 12.86 -0.86
N MET A 219 3.87 13.38 0.37
CA MET A 219 2.73 14.09 0.98
C MET A 219 2.46 15.44 0.30
N VAL A 220 3.49 16.17 -0.13
CA VAL A 220 3.36 17.41 -0.93
C VAL A 220 2.69 17.13 -2.26
N GLU A 221 3.08 16.06 -2.97
CA GLU A 221 2.38 15.67 -4.20
C GLU A 221 0.92 15.27 -3.94
N GLY A 222 0.62 14.64 -2.80
CA GLY A 222 -0.76 14.41 -2.35
C GLY A 222 -1.56 15.70 -2.10
N LEU A 223 -0.93 16.71 -1.49
CA LEU A 223 -1.52 18.03 -1.23
C LEU A 223 -1.76 18.81 -2.54
N VAL A 224 -0.78 18.83 -3.45
CA VAL A 224 -0.87 19.41 -4.79
C VAL A 224 -1.99 18.74 -5.60
N ALA A 225 -2.08 17.41 -5.54
CA ALA A 225 -3.13 16.64 -6.19
C ALA A 225 -4.53 16.89 -5.60
N ARG A 226 -4.62 17.23 -4.31
CA ARG A 226 -5.87 17.63 -3.64
C ARG A 226 -6.34 19.00 -4.12
N LEU A 227 -5.46 20.02 -4.10
CA LEU A 227 -5.75 21.37 -4.62
C LEU A 227 -6.21 21.30 -6.09
N SER A 228 -5.44 20.60 -6.91
CA SER A 228 -5.69 20.45 -8.35
C SER A 228 -6.89 19.56 -8.68
N ARG A 229 -7.46 18.86 -7.69
CA ARG A 229 -8.53 17.84 -7.84
C ARG A 229 -8.15 16.69 -8.78
N THR A 230 -6.84 16.39 -8.90
CA THR A 230 -6.27 15.39 -9.82
C THR A 230 -5.91 14.06 -9.15
N GLY A 231 -6.15 13.91 -7.84
CA GLY A 231 -5.78 12.73 -7.05
C GLY A 231 -6.10 11.38 -7.68
N SER A 232 -7.32 11.22 -8.21
CA SER A 232 -7.78 10.01 -8.90
C SER A 232 -6.96 9.68 -10.15
N SER A 233 -6.64 10.69 -10.96
CA SER A 233 -5.81 10.56 -12.17
C SER A 233 -4.37 10.22 -11.81
N ILE A 234 -3.81 10.86 -10.77
CA ILE A 234 -2.45 10.61 -10.29
C ILE A 234 -2.34 9.22 -9.67
N TYR A 235 -3.32 8.77 -8.86
CA TYR A 235 -3.38 7.39 -8.34
C TYR A 235 -3.38 6.34 -9.47
N LYS A 236 -4.15 6.59 -10.54
CA LYS A 236 -4.19 5.72 -11.72
C LYS A 236 -2.88 5.74 -12.52
N ALA A 237 -2.14 6.85 -12.53
CA ALA A 237 -0.84 6.98 -13.19
C ALA A 237 0.34 6.41 -12.37
N LEU A 238 0.26 6.51 -11.04
CA LEU A 238 1.22 5.98 -10.06
C LEU A 238 1.04 4.48 -9.75
N ARG A 239 0.28 3.74 -10.58
CA ARG A 239 0.23 2.27 -10.51
C ARG A 239 1.66 1.71 -10.47
N CYS A 240 1.94 0.85 -9.49
CA CYS A 240 3.23 0.17 -9.38
C CYS A 240 3.54 -0.53 -10.70
N LYS A 241 4.70 -0.21 -11.29
CA LYS A 241 5.10 -0.69 -12.61
C LYS A 241 6.08 -1.85 -12.46
N GLU A 242 6.08 -2.77 -13.42
CA GLU A 242 7.24 -3.64 -13.60
C GLU A 242 8.50 -2.79 -13.83
N PRO A 243 9.66 -3.21 -13.32
CA PRO A 243 10.92 -2.50 -13.52
C PRO A 243 11.39 -2.58 -14.99
N PRO A 244 12.28 -1.69 -15.46
CA PRO A 244 12.64 -1.61 -16.88
C PRO A 244 13.43 -2.80 -17.45
N SER A 245 13.83 -3.79 -16.64
CA SER A 245 14.41 -5.06 -17.08
C SER A 245 13.84 -6.22 -16.25
N ALA A 246 13.77 -7.41 -16.85
CA ALA A 246 13.40 -8.65 -16.18
C ALA A 246 14.43 -9.10 -15.13
N ASP A 247 15.67 -8.58 -15.18
CA ASP A 247 16.74 -8.90 -14.22
C ASP A 247 16.58 -8.14 -12.89
N LEU A 248 15.68 -7.15 -12.84
CA LEU A 248 15.42 -6.33 -11.65
C LEU A 248 14.29 -6.95 -10.83
N LEU A 249 14.50 -7.03 -9.50
CA LEU A 249 13.44 -7.35 -8.56
C LEU A 249 12.30 -6.34 -8.71
N SER A 250 11.04 -6.80 -8.65
CA SER A 250 9.90 -5.89 -8.63
C SER A 250 9.96 -5.00 -7.39
N TYR A 251 9.44 -3.77 -7.47
CA TYR A 251 9.49 -2.82 -6.36
C TYR A 251 8.76 -3.35 -5.11
N MET A 252 7.73 -4.18 -5.30
CA MET A 252 7.06 -4.91 -4.22
C MET A 252 7.94 -6.02 -3.62
N GLN A 253 8.76 -6.70 -4.43
CA GLN A 253 9.71 -7.69 -3.94
C GLN A 253 10.86 -7.04 -3.16
N ILE A 254 11.34 -5.85 -3.56
CA ILE A 254 12.30 -5.07 -2.77
C ILE A 254 11.71 -4.76 -1.39
N LEU A 255 10.48 -4.23 -1.33
CA LEU A 255 9.81 -3.91 -0.06
C LEU A 255 9.53 -5.18 0.79
N PHE A 256 9.16 -6.29 0.16
CA PHE A 256 8.98 -7.60 0.79
C PHE A 256 10.29 -8.14 1.39
N GLU A 257 11.43 -7.91 0.74
CA GLU A 257 12.71 -8.36 1.28
C GLU A 257 13.19 -7.51 2.45
N VAL A 258 13.17 -6.18 2.33
CA VAL A 258 13.76 -5.27 3.33
C VAL A 258 12.86 -4.96 4.54
N CYS A 259 11.53 -5.07 4.39
CA CYS A 259 10.59 -4.84 5.49
C CYS A 259 9.84 -6.12 5.87
N PRO A 260 9.72 -6.45 7.17
CA PRO A 260 9.09 -7.68 7.61
C PRO A 260 7.56 -7.68 7.47
N TYR A 261 6.91 -6.61 6.97
CA TYR A 261 5.45 -6.42 6.96
C TYR A 261 4.69 -7.62 6.36
N TYR A 262 4.95 -7.93 5.10
CA TYR A 262 4.28 -9.01 4.37
C TYR A 262 4.72 -10.39 4.90
N LYS A 263 6.01 -10.56 5.19
CA LYS A 263 6.55 -11.82 5.76
C LYS A 263 5.91 -12.15 7.12
N PHE A 264 5.69 -11.15 7.98
CA PHE A 264 4.94 -11.25 9.23
C PHE A 264 3.51 -11.73 8.97
N GLY A 265 2.75 -10.98 8.16
CA GLY A 265 1.34 -11.27 7.88
C GLY A 265 1.11 -12.62 7.21
N TYR A 266 1.96 -12.98 6.25
CA TYR A 266 1.89 -14.26 5.56
C TYR A 266 2.23 -15.41 6.50
N LEU A 267 3.24 -15.29 7.37
CA LEU A 267 3.55 -16.35 8.35
C LEU A 267 2.50 -16.47 9.46
N SER A 268 1.89 -15.37 9.92
CA SER A 268 0.81 -15.43 10.92
C SER A 268 -0.45 -16.06 10.35
N ALA A 269 -0.87 -15.64 9.14
CA ALA A 269 -2.01 -16.22 8.43
C ALA A 269 -1.77 -17.69 8.08
N ASN A 270 -0.61 -18.03 7.48
CA ASN A 270 -0.28 -19.41 7.14
C ASN A 270 -0.16 -20.30 8.38
N GLY A 271 0.29 -19.77 9.52
CA GLY A 271 0.29 -20.48 10.80
C GLY A 271 -1.11 -20.89 11.26
N ALA A 272 -2.06 -19.96 11.21
CA ALA A 272 -3.47 -20.23 11.52
C ALA A 272 -4.11 -21.25 10.55
N ILE A 273 -3.81 -21.12 9.26
CA ILE A 273 -4.34 -21.98 8.20
C ILE A 273 -3.75 -23.40 8.31
N ALA A 274 -2.44 -23.54 8.51
CA ALA A 274 -1.78 -24.83 8.74
C ALA A 274 -2.30 -25.52 10.00
N GLU A 275 -2.62 -24.76 11.06
CA GLU A 275 -3.24 -25.30 12.27
C GLU A 275 -4.67 -25.78 12.04
N ALA A 276 -5.49 -25.02 11.32
CA ALA A 276 -6.83 -25.47 10.92
C ALA A 276 -6.79 -26.72 10.02
N PHE A 277 -5.77 -26.86 9.17
CA PHE A 277 -5.58 -28.01 8.26
C PHE A 277 -4.89 -29.23 8.90
N LYS A 278 -4.65 -29.23 10.22
CA LYS A 278 -4.21 -30.43 10.96
C LYS A 278 -5.26 -31.55 10.82
N GLY A 279 -4.82 -32.72 10.36
CA GLY A 279 -5.65 -33.92 10.18
C GLY A 279 -6.53 -33.94 8.91
N GLU A 280 -6.57 -32.88 8.12
CA GLU A 280 -7.46 -32.78 6.95
C GLU A 280 -6.83 -33.40 5.69
N ASN A 281 -7.59 -34.15 4.91
CA ASN A 281 -7.08 -34.81 3.69
C ASN A 281 -7.41 -34.05 2.39
N ARG A 282 -8.40 -33.16 2.42
CA ARG A 282 -8.73 -32.23 1.34
C ARG A 282 -8.93 -30.85 1.94
N VAL A 283 -8.21 -29.87 1.42
CA VAL A 283 -8.21 -28.50 1.93
C VAL A 283 -8.45 -27.50 0.80
N HIS A 284 -9.27 -26.49 1.06
CA HIS A 284 -9.52 -25.39 0.12
C HIS A 284 -9.10 -24.08 0.75
N ILE A 285 -8.29 -23.30 0.04
CA ILE A 285 -7.90 -21.95 0.40
C ILE A 285 -8.64 -20.99 -0.54
N ILE A 286 -9.35 -20.02 0.00
CA ILE A 286 -9.82 -18.86 -0.77
C ILE A 286 -8.96 -17.68 -0.37
N ASP A 287 -8.22 -17.13 -1.33
CA ASP A 287 -7.43 -15.92 -1.14
C ASP A 287 -8.11 -14.75 -1.86
N PHE A 288 -8.47 -13.71 -1.12
CA PHE A 288 -9.21 -12.58 -1.68
C PHE A 288 -8.32 -11.52 -2.35
N GLN A 289 -6.99 -11.66 -2.31
CA GLN A 289 -6.04 -10.86 -3.10
C GLN A 289 -4.78 -11.68 -3.44
N ILE A 290 -4.92 -12.66 -4.33
CA ILE A 290 -3.87 -13.67 -4.60
C ILE A 290 -2.53 -13.08 -5.10
N ALA A 291 -2.55 -11.92 -5.77
CA ALA A 291 -1.37 -11.21 -6.24
C ALA A 291 -0.36 -12.14 -6.96
N MET A 292 0.91 -12.17 -6.53
CA MET A 292 1.93 -13.07 -7.10
C MET A 292 1.89 -14.51 -6.54
N GLY A 293 1.00 -14.81 -5.59
CA GLY A 293 0.90 -16.12 -4.91
C GLY A 293 2.00 -16.42 -3.89
N SER A 294 2.89 -15.46 -3.60
CA SER A 294 4.10 -15.66 -2.78
C SER A 294 3.82 -16.12 -1.34
N GLN A 295 2.68 -15.72 -0.75
CA GLN A 295 2.21 -16.24 0.55
C GLN A 295 2.18 -17.77 0.57
N TRP A 296 1.66 -18.40 -0.49
CA TRP A 296 1.34 -19.83 -0.49
C TRP A 296 2.54 -20.75 -0.66
N VAL A 297 3.68 -20.23 -1.14
CA VAL A 297 4.95 -20.98 -1.25
C VAL A 297 5.33 -21.61 0.10
N THR A 298 5.28 -20.82 1.17
CA THR A 298 5.66 -21.32 2.52
C THR A 298 4.64 -22.26 3.12
N LEU A 299 3.33 -22.08 2.84
CA LEU A 299 2.30 -23.02 3.28
C LEU A 299 2.37 -24.35 2.53
N ILE A 300 2.63 -24.34 1.22
CA ILE A 300 2.82 -25.57 0.43
C ILE A 300 4.01 -26.37 0.95
N GLN A 301 5.12 -25.71 1.33
CA GLN A 301 6.25 -26.36 2.02
C GLN A 301 5.84 -26.98 3.36
N ALA A 302 5.10 -26.25 4.20
CA ALA A 302 4.63 -26.75 5.50
C ALA A 302 3.64 -27.92 5.37
N LEU A 303 2.81 -27.93 4.33
CA LEU A 303 1.88 -29.02 4.02
C LEU A 303 2.60 -30.24 3.42
N ALA A 304 3.66 -30.05 2.62
CA ALA A 304 4.52 -31.13 2.13
C ALA A 304 5.25 -31.84 3.28
N ALA A 305 5.77 -31.09 4.25
CA ALA A 305 6.48 -31.60 5.42
C ALA A 305 5.57 -32.20 6.52
N ARG A 306 4.25 -32.28 6.28
CA ARG A 306 3.26 -32.67 7.29
C ARG A 306 3.34 -34.18 7.60
N PRO A 307 3.32 -34.59 8.89
CA PRO A 307 3.18 -36.00 9.26
C PRO A 307 1.93 -36.64 8.63
N GLY A 308 2.09 -37.82 8.03
CA GLY A 308 1.05 -38.49 7.23
C GLY A 308 0.97 -38.03 5.77
N GLY A 309 1.76 -37.03 5.36
CA GLY A 309 1.85 -36.54 3.98
C GLY A 309 0.93 -35.34 3.68
N PRO A 310 1.10 -34.73 2.49
CA PRO A 310 0.33 -33.57 2.06
C PRO A 310 -1.14 -33.91 1.78
N PRO A 311 -2.08 -32.98 2.03
CA PRO A 311 -3.46 -33.10 1.59
C PRO A 311 -3.59 -32.80 0.09
N HIS A 312 -4.77 -33.08 -0.48
CA HIS A 312 -5.19 -32.38 -1.70
C HIS A 312 -5.42 -30.91 -1.39
N VAL A 313 -4.65 -30.02 -2.02
CA VAL A 313 -4.75 -28.57 -1.86
C VAL A 313 -5.51 -27.99 -3.05
N ARG A 314 -6.61 -27.28 -2.80
CA ARG A 314 -7.24 -26.41 -3.79
C ARG A 314 -7.06 -24.96 -3.38
N ILE A 315 -6.75 -24.07 -4.32
CA ILE A 315 -6.63 -22.63 -4.07
C ILE A 315 -7.55 -21.90 -5.05
N THR A 316 -8.57 -21.20 -4.55
CA THR A 316 -9.24 -20.14 -5.33
C THR A 316 -8.52 -18.83 -5.08
N GLY A 317 -7.87 -18.29 -6.11
CA GLY A 317 -7.25 -16.97 -6.06
C GLY A 317 -8.16 -15.93 -6.69
N VAL A 318 -8.65 -14.98 -5.89
CA VAL A 318 -9.39 -13.79 -6.34
C VAL A 318 -8.41 -12.63 -6.47
N ASP A 319 -8.44 -11.95 -7.60
CA ASP A 319 -7.74 -10.68 -7.86
C ASP A 319 -8.25 -10.11 -9.20
N ASP A 320 -8.16 -8.80 -9.40
CA ASP A 320 -8.73 -8.15 -10.58
C ASP A 320 -7.82 -8.18 -11.82
N SER A 321 -8.35 -7.71 -12.95
CA SER A 321 -7.59 -7.54 -14.19
C SER A 321 -6.71 -6.29 -14.20
N VAL A 322 -6.98 -5.31 -13.32
CA VAL A 322 -6.20 -4.08 -13.17
C VAL A 322 -4.81 -4.37 -12.60
N SER A 323 -4.73 -5.31 -11.67
CA SER A 323 -3.52 -5.74 -10.96
C SER A 323 -2.67 -6.71 -11.80
N ALA A 324 -3.16 -7.14 -12.97
CA ALA A 324 -2.42 -8.04 -13.87
C ALA A 324 -1.03 -7.53 -14.23
N TYR A 325 -0.86 -6.22 -14.44
CA TYR A 325 0.45 -5.65 -14.74
C TYR A 325 1.44 -5.83 -13.59
N ALA A 326 1.02 -5.64 -12.33
CA ALA A 326 1.87 -5.82 -11.15
C ALA A 326 2.18 -7.31 -10.83
N ARG A 327 1.47 -8.27 -11.45
CA ARG A 327 1.73 -9.71 -11.34
C ARG A 327 2.65 -10.27 -12.44
N GLY A 328 2.92 -9.48 -13.49
CA GLY A 328 3.47 -9.97 -14.76
C GLY A 328 2.47 -10.78 -15.60
N GLY A 329 1.16 -10.56 -15.42
CA GLY A 329 0.09 -11.07 -16.26
C GLY A 329 -1.13 -11.67 -15.54
N GLY A 330 -1.76 -12.64 -16.19
CA GLY A 330 -3.00 -13.29 -15.74
C GLY A 330 -2.82 -14.21 -14.54
N LEU A 331 -3.93 -14.56 -13.88
CA LEU A 331 -3.92 -15.51 -12.75
C LEU A 331 -3.55 -16.93 -13.18
N ASP A 332 -3.59 -17.25 -14.47
CA ASP A 332 -3.06 -18.49 -15.02
C ASP A 332 -1.54 -18.64 -14.81
N ILE A 333 -0.78 -17.53 -14.79
CA ILE A 333 0.66 -17.53 -14.52
C ILE A 333 0.91 -17.88 -13.05
N VAL A 334 0.12 -17.30 -12.14
CA VAL A 334 0.18 -17.57 -10.70
C VAL A 334 -0.18 -19.03 -10.43
N GLY A 335 -1.28 -19.52 -11.03
CA GLY A 335 -1.69 -20.92 -10.94
C GLY A 335 -0.65 -21.89 -11.48
N ARG A 336 -0.03 -21.60 -12.64
CA ARG A 336 1.06 -22.40 -13.20
C ARG A 336 2.28 -22.44 -12.28
N ARG A 337 2.73 -21.29 -11.76
CA ARG A 337 3.86 -21.20 -10.80
C ARG A 337 3.58 -22.03 -9.54
N LEU A 338 2.42 -21.86 -8.91
CA LEU A 338 2.04 -22.60 -7.69
C LEU A 338 1.89 -24.11 -7.93
N THR A 339 1.27 -24.50 -9.04
CA THR A 339 1.08 -25.93 -9.39
C THR A 339 2.42 -26.62 -9.71
N GLN A 340 3.32 -25.95 -10.42
CA GLN A 340 4.67 -26.46 -10.70
C GLN A 340 5.50 -26.60 -9.41
N PHE A 341 5.43 -25.61 -8.51
CA PHE A 341 6.11 -25.65 -7.22
C PHE A 341 5.55 -26.77 -6.32
N ALA A 342 4.23 -26.88 -6.17
CA ALA A 342 3.57 -27.95 -5.42
C ALA A 342 3.93 -29.34 -5.96
N LYS A 343 3.94 -29.51 -7.28
CA LYS A 343 4.38 -30.75 -7.95
C LYS A 343 5.83 -31.11 -7.62
N SER A 344 6.74 -30.14 -7.50
CA SER A 344 8.14 -30.39 -7.11
C SER A 344 8.30 -30.91 -5.67
N LEU A 345 7.29 -30.66 -4.81
CA LEU A 345 7.22 -31.11 -3.42
C LEU A 345 6.26 -32.29 -3.21
N GLY A 346 5.75 -32.90 -4.29
CA GLY A 346 4.78 -34.00 -4.22
C GLY A 346 3.39 -33.62 -3.71
N VAL A 347 3.07 -32.33 -3.63
CA VAL A 347 1.76 -31.82 -3.17
C VAL A 347 0.78 -31.82 -4.34
N PRO A 348 -0.35 -32.57 -4.29
CA PRO A 348 -1.40 -32.46 -5.29
C PRO A 348 -2.14 -31.13 -5.11
N LEU A 349 -1.96 -30.21 -6.07
CA LEU A 349 -2.53 -28.86 -6.05
C LEU A 349 -3.41 -28.58 -7.27
N GLU A 350 -4.60 -28.04 -7.02
CA GLU A 350 -5.53 -27.47 -7.99
C GLU A 350 -5.65 -25.94 -7.77
N PHE A 351 -5.64 -25.15 -8.85
CA PHE A 351 -5.76 -23.69 -8.77
C PHE A 351 -6.95 -23.20 -9.60
N HIS A 352 -7.82 -22.39 -8.99
CA HIS A 352 -9.00 -21.79 -9.59
C HIS A 352 -8.86 -20.24 -9.65
N PRO A 353 -8.74 -19.63 -10.83
CA PRO A 353 -8.65 -18.18 -10.97
C PRO A 353 -10.02 -17.50 -10.96
N ALA A 354 -10.27 -16.60 -10.01
CA ALA A 354 -11.43 -15.73 -9.98
C ALA A 354 -11.02 -14.29 -10.38
N VAL A 355 -11.00 -14.01 -11.68
CA VAL A 355 -10.53 -12.73 -12.24
C VAL A 355 -11.62 -11.65 -12.15
N MET A 356 -11.81 -11.08 -10.96
CA MET A 356 -12.86 -10.10 -10.64
C MET A 356 -12.54 -9.34 -9.35
N SER A 357 -13.23 -8.24 -9.08
CA SER A 357 -13.11 -7.55 -7.79
C SER A 357 -13.79 -8.33 -6.66
N ALA A 358 -13.24 -8.26 -5.45
CA ALA A 358 -13.89 -8.74 -4.23
C ALA A 358 -15.20 -7.96 -3.90
N SER A 359 -15.46 -6.81 -4.55
CA SER A 359 -16.77 -6.13 -4.53
C SER A 359 -17.82 -6.76 -5.45
N GLU A 360 -17.43 -7.57 -6.44
CA GLU A 360 -18.32 -8.16 -7.46
C GLU A 360 -18.66 -9.62 -7.12
N ILE A 361 -17.69 -10.35 -6.57
CA ILE A 361 -17.73 -11.80 -6.33
C ILE A 361 -18.93 -12.32 -5.55
N GLN A 362 -19.39 -13.52 -5.93
CA GLN A 362 -20.50 -14.27 -5.35
C GLN A 362 -20.04 -15.64 -4.84
N LEU A 363 -20.98 -16.40 -4.23
CA LEU A 363 -20.71 -17.74 -3.70
C LEU A 363 -20.31 -18.77 -4.77
N GLY A 364 -20.79 -18.61 -6.01
CA GLY A 364 -20.53 -19.56 -7.11
C GLY A 364 -19.10 -19.53 -7.61
N ASP A 365 -18.53 -18.33 -7.73
CA ASP A 365 -17.19 -18.06 -8.30
C ASP A 365 -16.05 -18.63 -7.43
N LEU A 366 -16.36 -18.99 -6.18
CA LEU A 366 -15.44 -19.58 -5.23
C LEU A 366 -15.30 -21.11 -5.40
N CYS A 367 -16.25 -21.74 -6.11
CA CYS A 367 -16.28 -23.14 -6.49
C CYS A 367 -15.99 -24.12 -5.34
N VAL A 368 -16.50 -23.85 -4.14
CA VAL A 368 -16.33 -24.70 -2.95
C VAL A 368 -16.94 -26.08 -3.17
N GLN A 369 -16.18 -27.16 -2.94
CA GLN A 369 -16.66 -28.54 -3.12
C GLN A 369 -17.03 -29.19 -1.78
N PRO A 370 -17.98 -30.14 -1.76
CA PRO A 370 -18.29 -30.92 -0.57
C PRO A 370 -17.08 -31.70 -0.04
N GLY A 371 -16.92 -31.74 1.29
CA GLY A 371 -15.88 -32.54 1.95
C GLY A 371 -14.46 -31.95 1.87
N GLU A 372 -14.32 -30.64 1.69
CA GLU A 372 -13.05 -29.91 1.83
C GLU A 372 -13.06 -29.08 3.11
N ALA A 373 -11.93 -29.06 3.84
CA ALA A 373 -11.73 -28.12 4.93
C ALA A 373 -11.36 -26.75 4.36
N LEU A 374 -12.26 -25.78 4.51
CA LEU A 374 -12.10 -24.44 3.95
C LEU A 374 -11.34 -23.51 4.91
N ALA A 375 -10.35 -22.80 4.37
CA ALA A 375 -9.77 -21.60 4.97
C ALA A 375 -9.91 -20.39 4.04
N VAL A 376 -10.03 -19.20 4.62
CA VAL A 376 -10.16 -17.94 3.87
C VAL A 376 -9.08 -16.95 4.32
N ASN A 377 -8.45 -16.27 3.37
CA ASN A 377 -7.38 -15.31 3.59
C ASN A 377 -7.81 -13.91 3.14
N PHE A 378 -7.75 -12.96 4.08
CA PHE A 378 -7.89 -11.53 3.83
C PHE A 378 -6.58 -10.86 4.23
N ALA A 379 -5.59 -10.85 3.33
CA ALA A 379 -4.33 -10.17 3.54
C ALA A 379 -4.27 -8.87 2.73
N TYR A 380 -4.29 -7.73 3.42
CA TYR A 380 -4.18 -6.38 2.85
C TYR A 380 -5.23 -6.10 1.75
N GLN A 381 -6.52 -6.34 2.04
CA GLN A 381 -7.57 -6.31 1.00
C GLN A 381 -8.92 -5.76 1.47
N LEU A 382 -9.30 -5.92 2.74
CA LEU A 382 -10.61 -5.42 3.19
C LEU A 382 -10.63 -3.89 3.25
N HIS A 383 -9.48 -3.23 3.42
CA HIS A 383 -9.40 -1.78 3.32
C HIS A 383 -9.78 -1.24 1.93
N HIS A 384 -9.46 -1.91 0.83
CA HIS A 384 -9.84 -1.45 -0.52
C HIS A 384 -11.34 -1.52 -0.82
N LEU A 385 -12.08 -2.37 -0.12
CA LEU A 385 -13.52 -2.53 -0.35
C LEU A 385 -14.32 -1.30 0.12
N PRO A 386 -15.30 -0.83 -0.68
CA PRO A 386 -16.26 0.20 -0.25
C PRO A 386 -17.01 -0.21 1.02
N ASP A 387 -17.10 0.75 1.95
CA ASP A 387 -17.79 0.60 3.22
C ASP A 387 -19.09 1.42 3.26
N GLU A 388 -19.73 1.44 4.42
CA GLU A 388 -20.96 2.21 4.69
C GLU A 388 -20.87 3.73 4.41
N SER A 389 -19.68 4.30 4.23
CA SER A 389 -19.47 5.71 3.85
C SER A 389 -19.40 5.95 2.33
N VAL A 390 -19.40 4.88 1.53
CA VAL A 390 -19.25 4.92 0.06
C VAL A 390 -20.42 4.27 -0.65
N ASP A 391 -20.87 3.12 -0.16
CA ASP A 391 -21.93 2.31 -0.80
C ASP A 391 -22.86 1.73 0.28
N THR A 392 -24.17 1.91 0.11
CA THR A 392 -25.20 1.36 1.01
C THR A 392 -25.22 -0.17 1.03
N THR A 393 -24.64 -0.81 0.02
CA THR A 393 -24.36 -2.25 -0.05
C THR A 393 -23.38 -2.70 1.04
N ASN A 394 -22.43 -1.82 1.42
CA ASN A 394 -21.31 -2.09 2.34
C ASN A 394 -20.60 -3.42 1.99
N HIS A 395 -19.72 -3.36 0.98
CA HIS A 395 -19.10 -4.55 0.40
C HIS A 395 -18.24 -5.33 1.40
N ARG A 396 -17.62 -4.64 2.38
CA ARG A 396 -16.90 -5.27 3.50
C ARG A 396 -17.79 -6.23 4.27
N ASP A 397 -18.90 -5.73 4.82
CA ASP A 397 -19.80 -6.55 5.65
C ASP A 397 -20.58 -7.56 4.79
N ARG A 398 -20.89 -7.22 3.53
CA ARG A 398 -21.47 -8.16 2.54
C ARG A 398 -20.55 -9.36 2.35
N LEU A 399 -19.25 -9.14 2.15
CA LEU A 399 -18.27 -10.19 1.88
C LEU A 399 -18.02 -11.05 3.12
N LEU A 400 -17.94 -10.45 4.31
CA LEU A 400 -17.83 -11.20 5.58
C LEU A 400 -19.06 -12.09 5.81
N ARG A 401 -20.28 -11.58 5.61
CA ARG A 401 -21.52 -12.37 5.70
C ARG A 401 -21.58 -13.48 4.64
N MET A 402 -21.07 -13.24 3.43
CA MET A 402 -20.95 -14.24 2.39
C MET A 402 -19.98 -15.36 2.79
N VAL A 403 -18.79 -15.01 3.29
CA VAL A 403 -17.79 -15.97 3.76
C VAL A 403 -18.31 -16.79 4.94
N LYS A 404 -19.05 -16.20 5.89
CA LYS A 404 -19.62 -16.96 7.01
C LYS A 404 -20.56 -18.08 6.54
N ARG A 405 -21.33 -17.86 5.46
CA ARG A 405 -22.22 -18.88 4.86
C ARG A 405 -21.48 -20.07 4.25
N LEU A 406 -20.18 -19.95 3.97
CA LEU A 406 -19.34 -21.08 3.53
C LEU A 406 -18.88 -21.98 4.69
N HIS A 407 -19.15 -21.60 5.94
CA HIS A 407 -18.72 -22.32 7.16
C HIS A 407 -17.21 -22.64 7.17
N PRO A 408 -16.32 -21.65 6.93
CA PRO A 408 -14.88 -21.87 6.92
C PRO A 408 -14.38 -22.35 8.28
N LYS A 409 -13.40 -23.27 8.26
CA LYS A 409 -12.74 -23.78 9.47
C LYS A 409 -11.83 -22.73 10.11
N VAL A 410 -11.30 -21.80 9.32
CA VAL A 410 -10.64 -20.57 9.78
C VAL A 410 -10.77 -19.45 8.74
N VAL A 411 -10.85 -18.21 9.19
CA VAL A 411 -10.61 -17.01 8.39
C VAL A 411 -9.42 -16.25 8.98
N ALA A 412 -8.38 -16.01 8.20
CA ALA A 412 -7.23 -15.19 8.57
C ALA A 412 -7.40 -13.76 8.06
N LEU A 413 -7.05 -12.78 8.90
CA LEU A 413 -7.01 -11.36 8.57
C LEU A 413 -5.59 -10.82 8.79
N VAL A 414 -5.10 -10.01 7.85
CA VAL A 414 -3.89 -9.17 7.97
C VAL A 414 -4.22 -7.81 7.39
N GLU A 415 -4.09 -6.74 8.18
CA GLU A 415 -4.43 -5.37 7.77
C GLU A 415 -3.45 -4.35 8.39
N GLN A 416 -3.41 -3.13 7.83
CA GLN A 416 -2.62 -2.01 8.33
C GLN A 416 -3.27 -1.43 9.60
N GLU A 417 -2.54 -1.35 10.72
CA GLU A 417 -3.07 -0.80 11.98
C GLU A 417 -3.00 0.74 11.96
N SER A 418 -3.96 1.36 11.26
CA SER A 418 -4.10 2.82 11.12
C SER A 418 -5.57 3.22 10.91
N ASN A 419 -5.93 4.46 11.25
CA ASN A 419 -7.27 5.01 10.96
C ASN A 419 -7.24 6.09 9.87
N THR A 420 -7.05 5.67 8.61
CA THR A 420 -7.16 6.57 7.46
C THR A 420 -8.58 6.62 6.89
N ASN A 421 -9.53 5.88 7.46
CA ASN A 421 -10.92 5.81 6.98
C ASN A 421 -11.90 6.76 7.70
N THR A 422 -12.04 6.66 9.04
CA THR A 422 -13.27 7.12 9.74
C THR A 422 -13.24 8.57 10.24
N SER A 423 -12.24 9.36 9.89
CA SER A 423 -12.03 10.71 10.44
C SER A 423 -12.14 11.81 9.37
N PRO A 424 -12.27 13.09 9.76
CA PRO A 424 -12.14 14.24 8.86
C PRO A 424 -10.75 14.32 8.20
N PHE A 425 -10.55 15.26 7.28
CA PHE A 425 -9.34 15.28 6.44
C PHE A 425 -8.08 15.61 7.22
N VAL A 426 -8.05 16.66 8.05
CA VAL A 426 -6.85 16.99 8.84
C VAL A 426 -6.45 15.86 9.82
N PRO A 427 -7.35 15.27 10.63
CA PRO A 427 -6.99 14.11 11.46
C PRO A 427 -6.50 12.90 10.67
N ARG A 428 -7.10 12.60 9.49
CA ARG A 428 -6.58 11.57 8.57
C ARG A 428 -5.17 11.88 8.08
N PHE A 429 -4.90 13.14 7.73
CA PHE A 429 -3.59 13.58 7.26
C PHE A 429 -2.52 13.43 8.35
N VAL A 430 -2.83 13.84 9.58
CA VAL A 430 -1.95 13.67 10.75
C VAL A 430 -1.69 12.19 11.07
N GLU A 431 -2.71 11.34 10.97
CA GLU A 431 -2.56 9.88 11.15
C GLU A 431 -1.77 9.22 10.01
N THR A 432 -1.96 9.67 8.76
CA THR A 432 -1.17 9.22 7.59
C THR A 432 0.31 9.59 7.78
N LEU A 433 0.60 10.84 8.15
CA LEU A 433 1.94 11.33 8.49
C LEU A 433 2.56 10.51 9.63
N SER A 434 1.79 10.23 10.69
CA SER A 434 2.22 9.43 11.84
C SER A 434 2.57 7.99 11.47
N TYR A 435 1.69 7.31 10.72
CA TYR A 435 1.89 5.94 10.26
C TYR A 435 3.09 5.81 9.32
N TYR A 436 3.13 6.60 8.25
CA TYR A 436 4.19 6.51 7.26
C TYR A 436 5.54 7.05 7.76
N THR A 437 5.58 7.91 8.80
CA THR A 437 6.87 8.26 9.45
C THR A 437 7.55 7.00 9.98
N ALA A 438 6.82 6.12 10.66
CA ALA A 438 7.37 4.87 11.17
C ALA A 438 7.80 3.90 10.05
N VAL A 439 7.05 3.86 8.94
CA VAL A 439 7.42 3.09 7.73
C VAL A 439 8.74 3.60 7.15
N PHE A 440 8.84 4.90 6.87
CA PHE A 440 10.00 5.54 6.23
C PHE A 440 11.25 5.52 7.12
N GLU A 441 11.11 5.64 8.44
CA GLU A 441 12.21 5.39 9.40
C GLU A 441 12.73 3.95 9.32
N SER A 442 11.84 2.96 9.22
CA SER A 442 12.23 1.55 9.21
C SER A 442 12.92 1.10 7.91
N ILE A 443 12.67 1.82 6.82
CA ILE A 443 13.39 1.65 5.55
C ILE A 443 14.77 2.34 5.62
N ASP A 444 14.88 3.49 6.30
CA ASP A 444 16.13 4.27 6.44
C ASP A 444 17.25 3.51 7.15
N VAL A 445 16.91 2.63 8.10
CA VAL A 445 17.90 1.77 8.77
C VAL A 445 18.32 0.55 7.94
N THR A 446 17.64 0.27 6.83
CA THR A 446 17.80 -0.98 6.06
C THR A 446 18.40 -0.75 4.68
N LEU A 447 18.16 0.41 4.04
CA LEU A 447 18.68 0.75 2.71
C LEU A 447 19.34 2.14 2.67
N PRO A 448 20.48 2.32 1.98
CA PRO A 448 21.15 3.61 1.83
C PRO A 448 20.27 4.73 1.27
N ARG A 449 20.56 5.97 1.64
CA ARG A 449 19.72 7.15 1.30
C ARG A 449 19.76 7.55 -0.17
N ASP A 450 20.73 7.06 -0.91
CA ASP A 450 20.97 7.22 -2.35
C ASP A 450 20.60 5.98 -3.19
N SER A 451 20.19 4.86 -2.54
CA SER A 451 19.75 3.64 -3.24
C SER A 451 18.56 3.93 -4.15
N LYS A 452 18.72 3.59 -5.43
CA LYS A 452 17.66 3.69 -6.45
C LYS A 452 16.56 2.68 -6.19
N GLU A 453 16.94 1.52 -5.67
CA GLU A 453 16.06 0.42 -5.27
C GLU A 453 15.11 0.90 -4.18
N ARG A 454 15.64 1.62 -3.18
CA ARG A 454 14.85 2.26 -2.11
C ARG A 454 13.93 3.36 -2.63
N ILE A 455 14.45 4.29 -3.45
CA ILE A 455 13.67 5.38 -4.03
C ILE A 455 12.51 4.82 -4.86
N ASN A 456 12.77 3.83 -5.71
CA ASN A 456 11.76 3.20 -6.55
C ASN A 456 10.73 2.42 -5.73
N ALA A 457 11.14 1.70 -4.67
CA ALA A 457 10.21 1.02 -3.76
C ALA A 457 9.28 2.01 -3.04
N GLU A 458 9.82 3.14 -2.55
CA GLU A 458 9.01 4.18 -1.91
C GLU A 458 8.05 4.86 -2.91
N GLN A 459 8.55 5.20 -4.11
CA GLN A 459 7.76 5.87 -5.15
C GLN A 459 6.66 4.98 -5.74
N HIS A 460 6.94 3.69 -5.99
CA HIS A 460 5.99 2.80 -6.67
C HIS A 460 5.11 1.98 -5.72
N CYS A 461 5.53 1.76 -4.47
CA CYS A 461 4.76 0.95 -3.51
C CYS A 461 4.10 1.78 -2.40
N LEU A 462 4.65 2.94 -2.01
CA LEU A 462 4.11 3.73 -0.87
C LEU A 462 3.48 5.06 -1.31
N ALA A 463 4.12 5.80 -2.23
CA ALA A 463 3.67 7.13 -2.62
C ALA A 463 2.28 7.12 -3.28
N ARG A 464 1.96 6.10 -4.09
CA ARG A 464 0.63 5.88 -4.67
C ARG A 464 -0.46 5.90 -3.58
N ASP A 465 -0.21 5.21 -2.48
CA ASP A 465 -1.21 4.96 -1.44
C ASP A 465 -1.36 6.20 -0.54
N ILE A 466 -0.24 6.84 -0.19
CA ILE A 466 -0.18 8.15 0.47
C ILE A 466 -0.98 9.20 -0.33
N VAL A 467 -0.77 9.28 -1.65
CA VAL A 467 -1.49 10.22 -2.52
C VAL A 467 -2.99 9.92 -2.54
N ASN A 468 -3.42 8.65 -2.50
CA ASN A 468 -4.86 8.33 -2.45
C ASN A 468 -5.51 8.81 -1.14
N MET A 469 -4.86 8.57 0.01
CA MET A 469 -5.37 8.95 1.32
C MET A 469 -5.54 10.47 1.49
N ILE A 470 -4.64 11.24 0.87
CA ILE A 470 -4.60 12.70 0.94
C ILE A 470 -5.45 13.36 -0.16
N ALA A 471 -5.31 12.94 -1.41
CA ALA A 471 -5.85 13.67 -2.57
C ALA A 471 -7.27 13.27 -2.97
N CYS A 472 -7.70 12.05 -2.65
CA CYS A 472 -9.00 11.53 -3.06
C CYS A 472 -10.05 11.64 -1.93
N GLU A 473 -11.33 11.57 -2.29
CA GLU A 473 -12.45 11.37 -1.35
C GLU A 473 -13.54 10.49 -2.01
N GLY A 474 -14.59 10.14 -1.25
CA GLY A 474 -15.70 9.34 -1.76
C GLY A 474 -15.25 7.97 -2.30
N ALA A 475 -15.80 7.56 -3.43
CA ALA A 475 -15.43 6.30 -4.10
C ALA A 475 -14.03 6.30 -4.74
N GLU A 476 -13.39 7.46 -4.92
CA GLU A 476 -12.04 7.54 -5.49
C GLU A 476 -10.94 7.33 -4.45
N ARG A 477 -11.27 7.49 -3.16
CA ARG A 477 -10.40 7.11 -2.05
C ARG A 477 -10.67 5.64 -1.71
N VAL A 478 -9.73 4.77 -2.08
CA VAL A 478 -9.78 3.32 -1.85
C VAL A 478 -8.87 2.89 -0.70
N GLU A 479 -7.80 3.64 -0.42
CA GLU A 479 -6.89 3.35 0.69
C GLU A 479 -7.52 3.78 2.02
N ARG A 480 -8.25 2.85 2.65
CA ARG A 480 -9.17 3.11 3.76
C ARG A 480 -8.92 2.18 4.95
N HIS A 481 -7.74 2.32 5.57
CA HIS A 481 -7.35 1.53 6.74
C HIS A 481 -8.32 1.76 7.91
N GLU A 482 -8.64 0.69 8.64
CA GLU A 482 -9.35 0.74 9.92
C GLU A 482 -8.52 -0.01 10.98
N LEU A 483 -8.52 0.50 12.21
CA LEU A 483 -7.89 -0.19 13.36
C LEU A 483 -8.58 -1.53 13.64
N LEU A 484 -7.84 -2.50 14.20
CA LEU A 484 -8.36 -3.84 14.52
C LEU A 484 -9.69 -3.80 15.30
N GLY A 485 -9.89 -2.80 16.16
CA GLY A 485 -11.13 -2.62 16.90
C GLY A 485 -12.38 -2.58 16.01
N LYS A 486 -12.33 -1.90 14.85
CA LYS A 486 -13.46 -1.82 13.92
C LYS A 486 -13.60 -3.10 13.08
N TRP A 487 -12.49 -3.71 12.65
CA TRP A 487 -12.50 -5.03 12.02
C TRP A 487 -13.13 -6.10 12.92
N ARG A 488 -12.77 -6.12 14.21
CA ARG A 488 -13.38 -7.01 15.22
C ARG A 488 -14.89 -6.84 15.28
N SER A 489 -15.39 -5.60 15.32
CA SER A 489 -16.83 -5.35 15.27
C SER A 489 -17.48 -5.91 14.00
N ARG A 490 -16.91 -5.67 12.81
CA ARG A 490 -17.44 -6.21 11.53
C ARG A 490 -17.49 -7.74 11.53
N PHE A 491 -16.40 -8.41 11.94
CA PHE A 491 -16.34 -9.87 12.03
C PHE A 491 -17.35 -10.43 13.04
N THR A 492 -17.46 -9.84 14.24
CA THR A 492 -18.43 -10.28 15.25
C THR A 492 -19.89 -10.06 14.79
N MET A 493 -20.20 -8.93 14.13
CA MET A 493 -21.53 -8.70 13.53
C MET A 493 -21.85 -9.67 12.38
N ALA A 494 -20.84 -10.13 11.64
CA ALA A 494 -20.97 -11.19 10.65
C ALA A 494 -21.03 -12.62 11.26
N GLY A 495 -21.02 -12.74 12.60
CA GLY A 495 -21.16 -14.01 13.31
C GLY A 495 -19.85 -14.79 13.52
N PHE A 496 -18.69 -14.18 13.34
CA PHE A 496 -17.40 -14.81 13.62
C PHE A 496 -16.98 -14.68 15.09
N SER A 497 -16.35 -15.73 15.62
CA SER A 497 -15.63 -15.72 16.90
C SER A 497 -14.12 -15.63 16.66
N PRO A 498 -13.36 -14.86 17.46
CA PRO A 498 -11.90 -14.81 17.33
C PRO A 498 -11.27 -16.15 17.73
N VAL A 499 -10.13 -16.46 17.13
CA VAL A 499 -9.30 -17.63 17.40
C VAL A 499 -7.87 -17.14 17.72
N PRO A 500 -7.32 -17.45 18.91
CA PRO A 500 -5.96 -17.06 19.24
C PRO A 500 -4.96 -17.82 18.38
N LEU A 501 -3.88 -17.14 17.97
CA LEU A 501 -2.80 -17.73 17.20
C LEU A 501 -1.90 -18.59 18.11
N SER A 502 -1.45 -19.75 17.62
CA SER A 502 -0.64 -20.66 18.45
C SER A 502 0.72 -20.06 18.85
N PRO A 503 1.22 -20.37 20.08
CA PRO A 503 2.55 -19.94 20.53
C PRO A 503 3.70 -20.32 19.56
N LEU A 504 3.55 -21.38 18.76
CA LEU A 504 4.51 -21.76 17.73
C LEU A 504 4.60 -20.72 16.60
N VAL A 505 3.47 -20.11 16.24
CA VAL A 505 3.40 -19.03 15.24
C VAL A 505 4.08 -17.78 15.78
N ASN A 506 3.79 -17.40 17.04
CA ASN A 506 4.45 -16.31 17.74
C ASN A 506 5.98 -16.52 17.82
N ALA A 507 6.44 -17.71 18.20
CA ALA A 507 7.87 -18.05 18.24
C ALA A 507 8.55 -18.00 16.86
N THR A 508 7.88 -18.50 15.81
CA THR A 508 8.39 -18.48 14.42
C THR A 508 8.54 -17.03 13.92
N ILE A 509 7.58 -16.16 14.25
CA ILE A 509 7.63 -14.73 13.89
C ILE A 509 8.72 -14.00 14.67
N LYS A 510 8.96 -14.33 15.95
CA LYS A 510 10.10 -13.79 16.71
C LYS A 510 11.43 -14.08 16.00
N SER A 511 11.65 -15.33 15.54
CA SER A 511 12.88 -15.68 14.82
C SER A 511 12.93 -15.21 13.36
N LEU A 512 11.81 -14.79 12.77
CA LEU A 512 11.84 -13.94 11.58
C LEU A 512 12.40 -12.55 11.92
N LEU A 513 11.92 -11.92 12.99
CA LEU A 513 12.27 -10.54 13.37
C LEU A 513 13.72 -10.39 13.89
N GLU A 514 14.31 -11.46 14.42
CA GLU A 514 15.76 -11.54 14.74
C GLU A 514 16.69 -11.22 13.54
N LYS A 515 16.15 -11.23 12.31
CA LYS A 515 16.88 -10.91 11.07
C LYS A 515 16.75 -9.45 10.61
N TYR A 516 16.03 -8.62 11.36
CA TYR A 516 15.77 -7.21 11.07
C TYR A 516 16.23 -6.32 12.23
N SER A 517 16.04 -5.01 12.11
CA SER A 517 16.35 -4.04 13.16
C SER A 517 15.61 -4.34 14.48
N GLU A 518 16.32 -4.25 15.60
CA GLU A 518 15.80 -4.34 16.99
C GLU A 518 14.66 -3.35 17.32
N HIS A 519 14.43 -2.35 16.46
CA HIS A 519 13.33 -1.41 16.58
C HIS A 519 11.99 -2.00 16.12
N TYR A 520 11.97 -3.13 15.38
CA TYR A 520 10.75 -3.89 15.14
C TYR A 520 10.34 -4.65 16.41
N ARG A 521 9.03 -4.70 16.68
CA ARG A 521 8.46 -5.35 17.86
C ARG A 521 7.28 -6.24 17.48
N LEU A 522 7.17 -7.37 18.18
CA LEU A 522 5.98 -8.24 18.15
C LEU A 522 5.23 -8.13 19.48
N GLU A 523 4.00 -7.64 19.42
CA GLU A 523 3.06 -7.64 20.55
C GLU A 523 1.96 -8.67 20.31
N GLU A 524 1.56 -9.43 21.33
CA GLU A 524 0.34 -10.24 21.31
C GLU A 524 -0.68 -9.60 22.25
N ARG A 525 -1.84 -9.18 21.73
CA ARG A 525 -2.89 -8.50 22.50
C ARG A 525 -4.28 -8.98 22.08
N ASP A 526 -5.04 -9.45 23.06
CA ASP A 526 -6.36 -10.08 22.93
C ASP A 526 -6.46 -11.13 21.80
N GLY A 527 -5.45 -11.99 21.67
CA GLY A 527 -5.40 -13.07 20.65
C GLY A 527 -5.10 -12.60 19.22
N ALA A 528 -4.69 -11.34 19.02
CA ALA A 528 -4.13 -10.83 17.78
C ALA A 528 -2.63 -10.53 17.94
N LEU A 529 -1.86 -10.70 16.86
CA LEU A 529 -0.46 -10.29 16.79
C LEU A 529 -0.36 -8.93 16.10
N TYR A 530 0.52 -8.07 16.61
CA TYR A 530 0.84 -6.76 16.05
C TYR A 530 2.33 -6.68 15.76
N LEU A 531 2.68 -6.36 14.52
CA LEU A 531 4.01 -5.91 14.15
C LEU A 531 4.07 -4.39 14.31
N GLY A 532 4.96 -3.91 15.16
CA GLY A 532 5.23 -2.49 15.37
C GLY A 532 6.65 -2.08 15.01
N TRP A 533 6.83 -0.79 14.78
CA TRP A 533 8.12 -0.11 14.70
C TRP A 533 8.21 0.91 15.84
N LYS A 534 9.25 0.80 16.67
CA LYS A 534 9.39 1.53 17.94
C LYS A 534 8.08 1.43 18.74
N ASN A 535 7.35 2.53 18.91
CA ASN A 535 6.09 2.60 19.66
C ASN A 535 4.83 2.65 18.77
N ARG A 536 4.96 2.50 17.44
CA ARG A 536 3.85 2.55 16.47
C ARG A 536 3.53 1.14 15.94
N ALA A 537 2.29 0.69 16.10
CA ALA A 537 1.80 -0.49 15.39
C ALA A 537 1.67 -0.19 13.89
N LEU A 538 2.11 -1.13 13.04
CA LEU A 538 2.12 -1.01 11.58
C LEU A 538 1.18 -2.02 10.91
N VAL A 539 1.26 -3.29 11.31
CA VAL A 539 0.45 -4.38 10.75
C VAL A 539 -0.15 -5.18 11.90
N VAL A 540 -1.41 -5.58 11.76
CA VAL A 540 -2.10 -6.47 12.69
C VAL A 540 -2.54 -7.75 11.99
N SER A 541 -2.50 -8.87 12.69
CA SER A 541 -3.00 -10.15 12.20
C SER A 541 -3.77 -10.94 13.26
N CYS A 542 -4.87 -11.57 12.85
CA CYS A 542 -5.73 -12.37 13.72
C CYS A 542 -6.47 -13.46 12.93
N ALA A 543 -7.00 -14.46 13.64
CA ALA A 543 -7.78 -15.55 13.06
C ALA A 543 -9.19 -15.61 13.66
N TRP A 544 -10.11 -16.22 12.92
CA TRP A 544 -11.55 -16.22 13.19
C TRP A 544 -12.21 -17.55 12.78
N ARG A 545 -13.39 -17.86 13.33
CA ARG A 545 -14.22 -19.02 12.98
C ARG A 545 -15.72 -18.69 12.98
#